data_AF-A0A661HMI4-F1
#
_entry.id   AF-A0A661HMI4-F1
#
_cell.length_a   1.000
_cell.length_b   1.000
_cell.length_c   1.000
_cell.angle_alpha   90.00
_cell.angle_beta   90.00
_cell.angle_gamma   90.00
#
_symmetry.space_group_name_H-M   'P 1'
#
loop_
_entity.id
_entity.type
_entity.pdbx_description
1 polymer ?
#
loop_
_entity_poly.entity_id
_entity_poly.type
_entity_poly.pdbx_seq_one_letter_code
_entity_poly.pdbx_strand_id
1 'polypeptide(L)'
;MATISQSPELATIDNNTVDQAVGLCYFDLETETLIEIDKLPDMFLSVEPEGAAIRKFYMVMSPVDIVTWVQLFIISNDYNATTYSIKVIISEEEPPISAFSILPSYNSYRIDNPPMGEFLSVWLLIENISKVNEIVNIGLTLNYE
;
A
#
# COMPACT_ATOMS: atom_id res chain seq x y z
N MET A 1 -24.26 15.00 8.21
CA MET A 1 -23.59 14.60 6.96
C MET A 1 -23.31 13.13 7.10
N ALA A 2 -23.93 12.30 6.27
CA ALA A 2 -23.70 10.86 6.31
C ALA A 2 -22.29 10.60 5.77
N THR A 3 -21.41 10.06 6.61
CA THR A 3 -20.12 9.51 6.18
C THR A 3 -20.45 8.32 5.30
N ILE A 4 -20.39 8.49 3.98
CA ILE A 4 -20.50 7.39 3.04
C ILE A 4 -19.17 6.65 3.12
N SER A 5 -19.06 5.75 4.10
CA SER A 5 -18.00 4.74 4.16
C SER A 5 -18.36 3.66 3.14
N GLN A 6 -18.26 3.96 1.85
CA GLN A 6 -18.31 2.91 0.85
C GLN A 6 -16.95 2.23 0.78
N SER A 7 -16.96 0.96 1.18
CA SER A 7 -15.80 0.08 1.16
C SER A 7 -15.52 -0.30 -0.30
N PRO A 8 -14.24 -0.36 -0.74
CA PRO A 8 -13.87 -0.82 -2.08
C PRO A 8 -14.25 -2.29 -2.37
N GLU A 9 -14.84 -2.99 -1.41
CA GLU A 9 -15.49 -4.30 -1.56
C GLU A 9 -16.58 -4.35 -2.63
N LEU A 10 -17.04 -3.20 -3.13
CA LEU A 10 -17.98 -3.12 -4.25
C LEU A 10 -17.31 -2.81 -5.61
N ALA A 11 -16.02 -2.50 -5.63
CA ALA A 11 -15.29 -2.26 -6.88
C ALA A 11 -15.12 -3.58 -7.63
N THR A 12 -15.67 -3.66 -8.85
CA THR A 12 -15.48 -4.83 -9.71
C THR A 12 -14.09 -4.77 -10.34
N ILE A 13 -13.24 -5.73 -10.01
CA ILE A 13 -11.94 -5.88 -10.66
C ILE A 13 -12.18 -6.48 -12.05
N ASP A 14 -11.74 -5.75 -13.07
CA ASP A 14 -11.74 -6.19 -14.46
C ASP A 14 -10.31 -6.24 -15.03
N ASN A 15 -10.20 -6.70 -16.27
CA ASN A 15 -8.90 -6.84 -16.96
C ASN A 15 -8.17 -5.49 -17.18
N ASN A 16 -8.80 -4.35 -16.91
CA ASN A 16 -8.21 -3.02 -17.07
C ASN A 16 -7.88 -2.36 -15.72
N THR A 17 -8.17 -3.04 -14.60
CA THR A 17 -7.94 -2.48 -13.26
C THR A 17 -6.46 -2.40 -12.93
N VAL A 18 -5.65 -3.31 -13.48
CA VAL A 18 -4.18 -3.34 -13.38
C VAL A 18 -3.58 -3.49 -14.77
N ASP A 19 -2.47 -2.80 -15.04
CA ASP A 19 -1.78 -2.90 -16.34
C ASP A 19 -0.97 -4.20 -16.49
N GLN A 20 -0.72 -4.88 -15.37
CA GLN A 20 0.04 -6.13 -15.29
C GLN A 20 -0.73 -7.19 -14.48
N ALA A 21 -0.12 -8.37 -14.25
CA ALA A 21 -0.76 -9.44 -13.49
C ALA A 21 -1.04 -9.06 -12.02
N VAL A 22 -0.24 -8.15 -11.45
CA VAL A 22 -0.47 -7.57 -10.12
C VAL A 22 -0.12 -6.09 -10.13
N GLY A 23 -0.97 -5.27 -9.51
CA GLY A 23 -0.74 -3.83 -9.33
C GLY A 23 -0.94 -3.39 -7.88
N LEU A 24 -0.31 -2.28 -7.50
CA LEU A 24 -0.64 -1.55 -6.29
C LEU A 24 -1.53 -0.38 -6.65
N CYS A 25 -2.68 -0.29 -6.02
CA CYS A 25 -3.69 0.73 -6.25
C CYS A 25 -4.00 1.49 -4.96
N TYR A 26 -4.46 2.74 -5.11
CA TYR A 26 -5.20 3.43 -4.06
C TYR A 26 -6.67 3.56 -4.49
N PHE A 27 -7.56 3.72 -3.53
CA PHE A 27 -8.97 3.97 -3.82
C PHE A 27 -9.23 5.47 -3.79
N ASP A 28 -9.66 6.01 -4.92
CA ASP A 28 -10.08 7.40 -5.04
C ASP A 28 -11.57 7.52 -4.66
N LEU A 29 -11.84 8.26 -3.60
CA LEU A 29 -13.19 8.49 -3.09
C LEU A 29 -14.03 9.41 -3.98
N GLU A 30 -13.41 10.26 -4.80
CA GLU A 30 -14.15 11.19 -5.65
C GLU A 30 -14.68 10.49 -6.91
N THR A 31 -13.86 9.62 -7.49
CA THR A 31 -14.21 8.87 -8.71
C THR A 31 -14.76 7.48 -8.40
N GLU A 32 -14.66 7.01 -7.14
CA GLU A 32 -15.04 5.67 -6.70
C GLU A 32 -14.31 4.56 -7.48
N THR A 33 -13.05 4.81 -7.86
CA THR A 33 -12.24 3.87 -8.65
C THR A 33 -10.94 3.49 -7.97
N LEU A 34 -10.46 2.28 -8.29
CA LEU A 34 -9.09 1.87 -7.98
C LEU A 34 -8.16 2.44 -9.05
N ILE A 35 -7.16 3.20 -8.60
CA ILE A 35 -6.16 3.81 -9.47
C ILE A 35 -4.79 3.24 -9.11
N GLU A 36 -4.13 2.66 -10.11
CA GLU A 36 -2.78 2.10 -9.98
C GLU A 36 -1.76 3.21 -9.69
N ILE A 37 -0.84 2.97 -8.75
CA ILE A 37 0.10 3.98 -8.26
C ILE A 37 1.10 4.40 -9.35
N ASP A 38 1.45 3.51 -10.27
CA ASP A 38 2.37 3.79 -11.39
C ASP A 38 1.79 4.75 -12.43
N LYS A 39 0.47 4.86 -12.51
CA LYS A 39 -0.27 5.83 -13.33
C LYS A 39 -0.29 7.23 -12.71
N LEU A 40 0.11 7.36 -11.45
CA LEU A 40 0.22 8.66 -10.79
C LEU A 40 1.61 9.26 -11.04
N PRO A 41 1.69 10.49 -11.57
CA PRO A 41 2.97 11.12 -11.89
C PRO A 41 3.84 11.35 -10.66
N ASP A 42 3.26 11.57 -9.48
CA ASP A 42 3.94 11.59 -8.19
C ASP A 42 2.93 11.32 -7.05
N MET A 43 3.13 10.27 -6.25
CA MET A 43 2.34 10.06 -5.03
C MET A 43 3.13 10.54 -3.81
N PHE A 44 2.80 11.72 -3.33
CA PHE A 44 3.41 12.31 -2.15
C PHE A 44 2.59 12.00 -0.89
N LEU A 45 3.23 11.42 0.12
CA LEU A 45 2.61 11.17 1.42
C LEU A 45 3.14 12.19 2.43
N SER A 46 2.23 12.99 2.98
CA SER A 46 2.53 13.90 4.08
C SER A 46 2.49 13.15 5.40
N VAL A 47 3.49 13.39 6.24
CA VAL A 47 3.64 12.82 7.58
C VAL A 47 3.94 13.96 8.54
N GLU A 48 3.29 13.98 9.69
CA GLU A 48 3.53 15.02 10.69
C GLU A 48 4.88 14.79 11.42
N PRO A 49 5.57 15.87 11.90
CA PRO A 49 6.92 15.79 12.47
C PRO A 49 7.09 14.87 13.68
N GLU A 50 6.01 14.66 14.43
CA GLU A 50 5.99 13.80 15.62
C GLU A 50 4.83 12.79 15.56
N GLY A 51 4.26 12.62 14.37
CA GLY A 51 3.10 11.77 14.12
C GLY A 51 3.46 10.46 13.46
N ALA A 52 2.58 9.48 13.65
CA ALA A 52 2.53 8.28 12.85
C ALA A 52 1.40 8.44 11.81
N ALA A 53 1.68 8.12 10.56
CA ALA A 53 0.69 8.11 9.50
C ALA A 53 0.41 6.66 9.06
N ILE A 54 -0.84 6.23 9.18
CA ILE A 54 -1.33 4.99 8.56
C ILE A 54 -1.92 5.35 7.18
N ARG A 55 -1.57 4.57 6.17
CA ARG A 55 -2.06 4.71 4.79
C ARG A 55 -2.51 3.35 4.26
N LYS A 56 -3.67 3.33 3.62
CA LYS A 56 -4.25 2.13 3.02
C LYS A 56 -4.03 2.14 1.51
N PHE A 57 -3.55 1.02 1.01
CA PHE A 57 -3.40 0.69 -0.39
C PHE A 57 -4.06 -0.67 -0.66
N TYR A 58 -4.19 -1.01 -1.92
CA TYR A 58 -4.76 -2.26 -2.38
C TYR A 58 -3.77 -2.94 -3.31
N MET A 59 -3.37 -4.16 -2.98
CA MET A 59 -2.71 -5.03 -3.94
C MET A 59 -3.81 -5.72 -4.74
N VAL A 60 -3.86 -5.52 -6.04
CA VAL A 60 -4.91 -6.02 -6.92
C VAL A 60 -4.32 -7.08 -7.83
N MET A 61 -4.93 -8.26 -7.87
CA MET A 61 -4.53 -9.35 -8.76
C MET A 61 -5.45 -9.39 -9.98
N SER A 62 -4.84 -9.54 -11.15
CA SER A 62 -5.58 -9.75 -12.40
C SER A 62 -6.50 -10.98 -12.29
N PRO A 63 -7.74 -10.91 -12.80
CA PRO A 63 -8.65 -12.06 -12.81
C PRO A 63 -8.29 -13.10 -13.88
N VAL A 64 -7.35 -12.81 -14.78
CA VAL A 64 -6.98 -13.69 -15.91
C VAL A 64 -5.57 -14.26 -15.81
N ASP A 65 -4.67 -13.59 -15.11
CA ASP A 65 -3.28 -14.03 -14.97
C ASP A 65 -3.11 -14.90 -13.71
N ILE A 66 -2.46 -16.05 -13.87
CA ILE A 66 -2.14 -16.93 -12.74
C ILE A 66 -0.80 -16.47 -12.17
N VAL A 67 -0.81 -16.05 -10.91
CA VAL A 67 0.38 -15.66 -10.15
C VAL A 67 0.65 -16.72 -9.08
N THR A 68 1.85 -17.28 -9.09
CA THR A 68 2.31 -18.31 -8.14
C THR A 68 2.76 -17.69 -6.82
N TRP A 69 3.37 -16.51 -6.85
CA TRP A 69 3.69 -15.72 -5.66
C TRP A 69 3.77 -14.24 -5.98
N VAL A 70 3.47 -13.42 -4.99
CA VAL A 70 3.70 -11.97 -5.02
C VAL A 70 4.45 -11.55 -3.77
N GLN A 71 5.42 -10.66 -3.94
CA GLN A 71 6.19 -10.05 -2.86
C GLN A 71 6.13 -8.53 -2.97
N LEU A 72 5.62 -7.90 -1.91
CA LEU A 72 5.69 -6.47 -1.69
C LEU A 72 6.90 -6.15 -0.83
N PHE A 73 7.72 -5.20 -1.28
CA PHE A 73 8.83 -4.68 -0.49
C PHE A 73 8.86 -3.16 -0.54
N ILE A 74 9.34 -2.58 0.57
CA ILE A 74 9.53 -1.14 0.70
C ILE A 74 10.99 -0.86 0.32
N ILE A 75 11.19 -0.03 -0.70
CA ILE A 75 12.52 0.46 -1.06
C ILE A 75 12.98 1.43 0.02
N SER A 76 14.07 1.08 0.70
CA SER A 76 14.84 2.02 1.51
C SER A 76 15.95 2.64 0.66
N ASN A 77 16.16 3.94 0.84
CA ASN A 77 17.41 4.61 0.48
C ASN A 77 18.01 5.20 1.75
N ASP A 78 19.29 5.57 1.72
CA ASP A 78 20.01 6.05 2.91
C ASP A 78 19.31 7.24 3.59
N TYR A 79 18.71 8.12 2.78
CA TYR A 79 17.93 9.25 3.29
C TYR A 79 16.69 8.79 4.05
N ASN A 80 15.80 8.05 3.39
CA ASN A 80 14.55 7.57 3.96
C ASN A 80 14.81 6.73 5.21
N ALA A 81 15.81 5.84 5.18
CA ALA A 81 16.12 4.95 6.30
C ALA A 81 16.61 5.67 7.57
N THR A 82 17.15 6.89 7.43
CA THR A 82 17.59 7.71 8.57
C THR A 82 16.53 8.68 9.07
N THR A 83 15.54 9.00 8.23
CA THR A 83 14.47 9.96 8.54
C THR A 83 13.18 9.26 8.95
N TYR A 84 12.85 8.10 8.36
CA TYR A 84 11.57 7.43 8.52
C TYR A 84 11.72 5.94 8.87
N SER A 85 10.74 5.43 9.61
CA SER A 85 10.49 4.00 9.78
C SER A 85 9.19 3.68 9.07
N ILE A 86 9.29 2.98 7.95
CA ILE A 86 8.13 2.59 7.13
C ILE A 86 7.92 1.10 7.31
N LYS A 87 6.70 0.67 7.61
CA LYS A 87 6.36 -0.74 7.86
C LYS A 87 5.07 -1.09 7.15
N VAL A 88 4.97 -2.33 6.66
CA VAL A 88 3.80 -2.83 5.93
C VAL A 88 3.15 -4.02 6.62
N ILE A 89 1.82 -4.04 6.64
CA ILE A 89 0.98 -5.16 7.07
C ILE A 89 -0.10 -5.39 6.01
N ILE A 90 -0.37 -6.64 5.69
CA ILE A 90 -1.56 -7.01 4.90
C ILE A 90 -2.62 -7.52 5.88
N SER A 91 -3.79 -6.89 5.86
CA SER A 91 -4.90 -7.16 6.79
C SER A 91 -6.18 -6.56 6.23
N GLU A 92 -7.31 -7.26 6.36
CA GLU A 92 -8.64 -6.76 5.94
C GLU A 92 -9.02 -5.47 6.69
N GLU A 93 -8.81 -5.47 8.00
CA GLU A 93 -9.08 -4.32 8.88
C GLU A 93 -7.83 -3.48 9.12
N GLU A 94 -8.03 -2.20 9.46
CA GLU A 94 -6.96 -1.28 9.86
C GLU A 94 -6.22 -1.80 11.10
N PRO A 95 -4.94 -2.16 10.99
CA PRO A 95 -4.19 -2.65 12.14
C PRO A 95 -3.91 -1.50 13.12
N PRO A 96 -4.01 -1.73 14.45
CA PRO A 96 -3.55 -0.74 15.41
C PRO A 96 -2.04 -0.51 15.28
N ILE A 97 -1.56 0.68 15.61
CA ILE A 97 -0.12 1.04 15.55
C ILE A 97 0.76 0.00 16.26
N SER A 98 0.30 -0.56 17.38
CA SER A 98 1.02 -1.59 18.14
C SER A 98 1.29 -2.87 17.36
N ALA A 99 0.48 -3.21 16.35
CA ALA A 99 0.71 -4.37 15.48
C ALA A 99 1.97 -4.21 14.62
N PHE A 100 2.35 -2.97 14.30
CA PHE A 100 3.56 -2.66 13.54
C PHE A 100 4.81 -2.62 14.44
N SER A 101 4.68 -2.51 15.76
CA SER A 101 5.83 -2.38 16.66
C SER A 101 6.76 -3.60 16.66
N ILE A 102 6.24 -4.78 16.33
CA ILE A 102 7.01 -6.04 16.25
C ILE A 102 7.70 -6.25 14.90
N LEU A 103 7.38 -5.43 13.89
CA LEU A 103 7.90 -5.59 12.54
C LEU A 103 9.18 -4.77 12.35
N PRO A 104 10.16 -5.30 11.60
CA PRO A 104 11.33 -4.53 11.23
C PRO A 104 10.93 -3.38 10.31
N SER A 105 11.60 -2.22 10.44
CA SER A 105 11.46 -1.14 9.48
C SER A 105 11.89 -1.62 8.08
N TYR A 106 11.18 -1.17 7.05
CA TYR A 106 11.37 -1.58 5.66
C TYR A 106 11.19 -3.08 5.45
N ASN A 107 10.20 -3.69 6.11
CA ASN A 107 9.88 -5.08 5.92
C ASN A 107 9.32 -5.37 4.51
N SER A 108 9.36 -6.64 4.14
CA SER A 108 8.68 -7.17 2.96
C SER A 108 7.58 -8.14 3.38
N TYR A 109 6.58 -8.30 2.52
CA TYR A 109 5.52 -9.28 2.68
C TYR A 109 5.43 -10.15 1.41
N ARG A 110 5.36 -11.47 1.58
CA ARG A 110 5.21 -12.42 0.48
C ARG A 110 3.94 -13.24 0.66
N ILE A 111 3.18 -13.40 -0.41
CA ILE A 111 1.99 -14.23 -0.49
C ILE A 111 2.25 -15.29 -1.55
N ASP A 112 2.09 -16.56 -1.17
CA ASP A 112 2.12 -17.66 -2.12
C ASP A 112 0.68 -17.98 -2.55
N ASN A 113 0.47 -18.22 -3.85
CA ASN A 113 -0.83 -18.44 -4.48
C ASN A 113 -1.87 -17.36 -4.13
N PRO A 114 -1.62 -16.08 -4.44
CA PRO A 114 -2.58 -15.02 -4.18
C PRO A 114 -3.93 -15.28 -4.91
N PRO A 115 -5.06 -14.89 -4.32
CA PRO A 115 -6.37 -15.09 -4.93
C PRO A 115 -6.51 -14.26 -6.21
N MET A 116 -7.01 -14.88 -7.29
CA MET A 116 -7.20 -14.21 -8.58
C MET A 116 -8.43 -13.30 -8.55
N GLY A 117 -8.34 -12.12 -9.18
CA GLY A 117 -9.48 -11.20 -9.30
C GLY A 117 -9.95 -10.61 -7.97
N GLU A 118 -9.11 -10.68 -6.93
CA GLU A 118 -9.36 -10.10 -5.63
C GLU A 118 -8.35 -8.98 -5.34
N PHE A 119 -8.64 -8.20 -4.29
CA PHE A 119 -7.70 -7.23 -3.76
C PHE A 119 -7.36 -7.58 -2.30
N LEU A 120 -6.14 -7.24 -1.90
CA LEU A 120 -5.67 -7.34 -0.53
C LEU A 120 -5.39 -5.95 0.01
N SER A 121 -5.91 -5.67 1.20
CA SER A 121 -5.69 -4.41 1.89
C SER A 121 -4.26 -4.36 2.44
N VAL A 122 -3.49 -3.41 1.94
CA VAL A 122 -2.09 -3.15 2.31
C VAL A 122 -2.06 -1.90 3.17
N TRP A 123 -1.59 -2.05 4.41
CA TRP A 123 -1.49 -0.96 5.37
C TRP A 123 -0.04 -0.58 5.59
N LEU A 124 0.27 0.69 5.37
CA LEU A 124 1.58 1.26 5.62
C LEU A 124 1.53 2.15 6.84
N LEU A 125 2.41 1.87 7.81
CA LEU A 125 2.72 2.77 8.91
C LEU A 125 4.00 3.52 8.57
N ILE A 126 3.94 4.84 8.62
CA ILE A 126 5.09 5.73 8.42
C ILE A 126 5.30 6.51 9.72
N GLU A 127 6.44 6.27 10.35
CA GLU A 127 6.84 6.93 11.60
C GLU A 127 8.07 7.80 11.32
N ASN A 128 8.09 9.02 11.85
CA ASN A 128 9.24 9.88 11.73
C ASN A 128 10.28 9.53 12.80
N ILE A 129 11.51 9.23 12.38
CA ILE A 129 12.66 8.99 13.26
C ILE A 129 13.37 10.32 13.56
N SER A 130 13.28 11.29 12.64
CA SER A 130 13.92 12.60 12.74
C SER A 130 12.87 13.71 12.87
N LYS A 131 13.16 14.82 13.55
CA LYS A 131 12.20 15.93 13.75
C LYS A 131 12.05 16.82 12.50
N VAL A 132 11.97 16.21 11.31
CA VAL A 132 11.98 16.92 10.03
C VAL A 132 10.59 16.86 9.41
N ASN A 133 10.06 18.02 9.03
CA ASN A 133 8.74 18.15 8.42
C ASN A 133 8.90 18.14 6.90
N GLU A 134 8.81 16.96 6.28
CA GLU A 134 9.14 16.78 4.88
C GLU A 134 8.18 15.85 4.14
N ILE A 135 8.12 16.05 2.83
CA ILE A 135 7.35 15.22 1.91
C ILE A 135 8.15 13.95 1.64
N VAL A 136 7.55 12.79 1.90
CA VAL A 136 8.21 11.50 1.68
C VAL A 136 7.79 10.92 0.35
N ASN A 137 8.77 10.57 -0.48
CA ASN A 137 8.54 9.65 -1.58
C ASN A 137 8.83 8.22 -1.09
N ILE A 138 7.77 7.43 -0.96
CA ILE A 138 7.86 6.02 -0.53
C ILE A 138 7.91 5.16 -1.79
N GLY A 139 9.06 4.56 -2.06
CA GLY A 139 9.18 3.55 -3.10
C GLY A 139 8.57 2.23 -2.64
N LEU A 140 7.35 1.92 -3.07
CA LEU A 140 6.79 0.57 -2.95
C LEU A 140 7.07 -0.19 -4.23
N THR A 141 7.39 -1.46 -4.13
CA THR A 141 7.62 -2.29 -5.31
C THR A 141 7.05 -3.68 -5.14
N LEU A 142 6.46 -4.18 -6.21
CA LEU A 142 5.94 -5.53 -6.34
C LEU A 142 6.89 -6.35 -7.22
N ASN A 143 7.21 -7.55 -6.76
CA ASN A 143 7.75 -8.61 -7.60
C ASN A 143 6.76 -9.78 -7.57
N TYR A 144 6.60 -10.49 -8.68
CA TYR A 144 5.72 -11.65 -8.77
C TYR A 144 6.18 -12.60 -9.88
N GLU A 145 5.72 -13.85 -9.83
CA GLU A 145 5.91 -14.89 -10.86
C GLU A 145 4.62 -15.65 -11.09
#